data_AF-A0A8A2V8T6-F1
#
_entry.id   AF-A0A8A2V8T6-F1
#
_cell.length_a   1.000
_cell.length_b   1.000
_cell.length_c   1.000
_cell.angle_alpha   90.00
_cell.angle_beta   90.00
_cell.angle_gamma   90.00
#
_symmetry.space_group_name_H-M   'P 1'
#
loop_
_entity.id
_entity.type
_entity.pdbx_description
1 polymer ?
#
loop_
_entity_poly.entity_id
_entity_poly.type
_entity_poly.pdbx_seq_one_letter_code
_entity_poly.pdbx_strand_id
1 'polypeptide(L)'
;MTALDRRQLLAAISTTTAAALAGCSDALDGESELDGNETDPSEDGTDSAPDTPAELATAFAEKLAAERFEAASELTSVPHVGSIPAGNLEQFWMGYTSAHGAFEELTGVEETDDLDTRQARTFGDATVFRIGLAFENGQDGLLAGIDVDVTAVDFAGEYERPSYVDPDAFTAESVPVSGEGCHLEGTAAVPTEPAAGDDVPGVVLVHGSGAADENYDNGGTQLFRDLAEGLASRGIAVLRYDKRTYRCNVDFADHTLDRVTVDDALVAIDELRGVDGVDADRIAVVGHSMGGMAAPRIADRDGDLAGAVSLAGNARPMIDLVPDQLEYQSNLGEHEWEQLDRRVEQIRTQVERVRNGEYEAGELVAMYPGALWQSLEEYDPFETARTTDVPLCFLQGSRDYQVTLENDFELWREELGDRSATAFESYDGINHLFMPGRRPSNPNEYRARNNVAEAVIDDLADWIDGR
;
A
#
# COMPACT_ATOMS: atom_id res chain seq x y z
N MET A 1 5.78 24.48 -2.94
CA MET A 1 5.68 23.18 -3.63
C MET A 1 5.01 23.37 -4.98
N THR A 2 5.57 22.74 -6.01
CA THR A 2 4.91 22.60 -7.31
C THR A 2 3.80 21.52 -7.23
N ALA A 3 2.93 21.46 -8.24
CA ALA A 3 1.90 20.41 -8.33
C ALA A 3 2.50 18.99 -8.45
N LEU A 4 3.71 18.88 -9.01
CA LEU A 4 4.43 17.62 -9.14
C LEU A 4 4.94 17.16 -7.76
N ASP A 5 5.52 18.08 -6.98
CA ASP A 5 6.03 17.79 -5.63
C ASP A 5 4.91 17.30 -4.69
N ARG A 6 3.71 17.88 -4.79
CA ARG A 6 2.55 17.49 -3.96
C ARG A 6 2.10 16.05 -4.26
N ARG A 7 2.05 15.65 -5.54
CA ARG A 7 1.68 14.28 -5.92
C ARG A 7 2.73 13.26 -5.50
N GLN A 8 4.01 13.60 -5.60
CA GLN A 8 5.10 12.73 -5.16
C GLN A 8 5.07 12.51 -3.65
N LEU A 9 4.82 13.58 -2.88
CA LEU A 9 4.69 13.51 -1.44
C LEU A 9 3.49 12.63 -1.02
N LEU A 10 2.33 12.80 -1.65
CA LEU A 10 1.13 11.97 -1.40
C LEU A 10 1.31 10.51 -1.83
N ALA A 11 2.05 10.26 -2.90
CA ALA A 11 2.42 8.91 -3.32
C ALA A 11 3.36 8.23 -2.31
N ALA A 12 4.27 9.01 -1.68
CA ALA A 12 5.13 8.53 -0.59
C ALA A 12 4.38 8.29 0.74
N ILE A 13 3.11 8.71 0.81
CA ILE A 13 2.21 8.48 1.95
C ILE A 13 1.30 7.25 1.70
N SER A 14 0.87 6.99 0.46
CA SER A 14 0.09 5.78 0.08
C SER A 14 0.97 4.55 -0.17
N THR A 15 2.16 4.77 -0.71
CA THR A 15 3.17 3.74 -0.88
C THR A 15 4.27 4.08 0.10
N THR A 16 4.45 3.24 1.12
CA THR A 16 5.66 3.28 1.94
C THR A 16 6.82 3.00 0.99
N THR A 17 7.39 4.07 0.42
CA THR A 17 8.48 4.04 -0.53
C THR A 17 9.75 3.71 0.26
N ALA A 18 9.88 2.45 0.66
CA ALA A 18 11.09 1.90 1.26
C ALA A 18 12.21 1.66 0.22
N ALA A 19 12.04 2.17 -1.01
CA ALA A 19 13.09 2.21 -2.03
C ALA A 19 13.24 3.58 -2.72
N ALA A 20 12.95 4.67 -2.01
CA ALA A 20 13.45 5.99 -2.39
C ALA A 20 14.45 6.45 -1.34
N LEU A 21 15.69 5.96 -1.44
CA LEU A 21 16.82 6.70 -0.90
C LEU A 21 16.99 7.95 -1.75
N ALA A 22 16.23 8.99 -1.42
CA ALA A 22 16.56 10.37 -1.75
C ALA A 22 15.66 11.26 -0.89
N GLY A 23 16.29 12.12 -0.10
CA GLY A 23 15.62 13.06 0.79
C GLY A 23 14.47 13.80 0.13
N CYS A 24 13.29 13.70 0.74
CA CYS A 24 12.22 14.68 0.61
C CYS A 24 11.65 14.94 2.02
N SER A 25 12.47 15.55 2.86
CA SER A 25 12.00 16.39 3.98
C SER A 25 13.01 17.45 4.43
N ASP A 26 14.31 17.33 4.12
CA ASP A 26 15.28 18.38 4.44
C ASP A 26 15.40 19.42 3.32
N ALA A 27 14.36 20.24 3.20
CA ALA A 27 14.45 21.50 2.48
C ALA A 27 14.04 22.68 3.36
N LEU A 28 14.25 22.62 4.68
CA LEU A 28 14.32 23.78 5.57
C LEU A 28 15.25 23.48 6.75
N ASP A 29 16.27 24.33 6.89
CA ASP A 29 17.17 24.53 8.03
C ASP A 29 18.38 23.59 8.22
N GLY A 30 19.57 24.20 8.13
CA GLY A 30 20.75 23.80 8.91
C GLY A 30 21.98 23.41 8.08
N GLU A 31 22.87 24.36 7.84
CA GLU A 31 24.26 24.06 7.48
C GLU A 31 24.90 23.20 8.59
N SER A 32 25.59 22.12 8.24
CA SER A 32 26.57 21.51 9.14
C SER A 32 27.82 21.06 8.40
N GLU A 33 28.95 21.36 9.05
CA GLU A 33 30.31 21.23 8.57
C GLU A 33 30.75 19.77 8.55
N LEU A 34 31.47 19.41 7.49
CA LEU A 34 32.13 18.11 7.31
C LEU A 34 33.35 18.03 8.22
N ASP A 35 33.34 17.13 9.21
CA ASP A 35 34.55 16.64 9.86
C ASP A 35 34.74 15.16 9.50
N GLY A 36 35.76 14.90 8.70
CA GLY A 36 36.16 13.55 8.31
C GLY A 36 36.91 12.85 9.43
N ASN A 37 36.53 11.61 9.70
CA ASN A 37 37.37 10.69 10.45
C ASN A 37 37.42 9.35 9.73
N GLU A 38 38.55 9.07 9.11
CA GLU A 38 38.88 7.76 8.53
C GLU A 38 39.15 6.77 9.68
N THR A 39 38.45 5.65 9.67
CA THR A 39 38.85 4.45 10.42
C THR A 39 39.08 3.31 9.46
N ASP A 40 40.30 2.79 9.51
CA ASP A 40 40.86 1.64 8.80
C ASP A 40 40.27 0.31 9.32
N PRO A 41 39.79 -0.61 8.46
CA PRO A 41 39.46 -1.97 8.87
C PRO A 41 40.60 -2.93 8.51
N SER A 42 40.98 -3.78 9.47
CA SER A 42 41.85 -4.94 9.22
C SER A 42 41.10 -6.26 9.40
N GLU A 43 41.16 -7.05 8.33
CA GLU A 43 41.15 -8.52 8.19
C GLU A 43 39.91 -9.33 8.63
N ASP A 44 39.14 -9.87 7.66
CA ASP A 44 39.33 -11.27 7.20
C ASP A 44 38.51 -11.59 5.93
N GLY A 45 39.13 -12.28 4.96
CA GLY A 45 38.49 -12.85 3.76
C GLY A 45 38.78 -12.10 2.44
N THR A 46 39.68 -12.65 1.62
CA THR A 46 39.96 -12.14 0.27
C THR A 46 38.82 -12.44 -0.70
N ASP A 47 37.77 -11.62 -0.69
CA ASP A 47 37.01 -11.35 -1.92
C ASP A 47 37.76 -10.26 -2.68
N SER A 48 38.17 -10.55 -3.91
CA SER A 48 38.59 -9.48 -4.82
C SER A 48 37.45 -8.50 -5.00
N ALA A 49 37.71 -7.20 -4.92
CA ALA A 49 36.71 -6.18 -5.22
C ALA A 49 36.12 -6.45 -6.63
N PRO A 50 34.79 -6.28 -6.82
CA PRO A 50 34.17 -6.49 -8.12
C PRO A 50 34.78 -5.56 -9.16
N ASP A 51 35.22 -6.11 -10.30
CA ASP A 51 35.96 -5.37 -11.34
C ASP A 51 35.02 -4.85 -12.45
N THR A 52 33.74 -5.27 -12.44
CA THR A 52 32.71 -4.87 -13.40
C THR A 52 31.36 -4.54 -12.74
N PRO A 53 30.50 -3.72 -13.38
CA PRO A 53 29.15 -3.44 -12.86
C PRO A 53 28.29 -4.70 -12.60
N ALA A 54 28.42 -5.71 -13.47
CA ALA A 54 27.71 -6.98 -13.33
C ALA A 54 28.22 -7.80 -12.12
N GLU A 55 29.53 -7.82 -11.88
CA GLU A 55 30.12 -8.46 -10.69
C GLU A 55 29.72 -7.73 -9.42
N LEU A 56 29.62 -6.40 -9.44
CA LEU A 56 29.14 -5.61 -8.31
C LEU A 56 27.67 -5.89 -8.00
N ALA A 57 26.81 -5.93 -9.02
CA ALA A 57 25.40 -6.29 -8.87
C ALA A 57 25.25 -7.71 -8.28
N THR A 58 26.05 -8.66 -8.77
CA THR A 58 26.08 -10.05 -8.26
C THR A 58 26.52 -10.09 -6.80
N ALA A 59 27.66 -9.46 -6.48
CA ALA A 59 28.22 -9.44 -5.13
C ALA A 59 27.25 -8.78 -4.12
N PHE A 60 26.54 -7.74 -4.54
CA PHE A 60 25.51 -7.10 -3.74
C PHE A 60 24.35 -8.06 -3.43
N ALA A 61 23.79 -8.73 -4.45
CA ALA A 61 22.71 -9.69 -4.26
C ALA A 61 23.14 -10.90 -3.41
N GLU A 62 24.37 -11.41 -3.57
CA GLU A 62 24.90 -12.49 -2.74
C GLU A 62 25.02 -12.09 -1.26
N LYS A 63 25.39 -10.83 -0.97
CA LYS A 63 25.45 -10.33 0.40
C LYS A 63 24.05 -10.18 1.02
N LEU A 64 23.06 -9.71 0.25
CA LEU A 64 21.66 -9.71 0.70
C LEU A 64 21.16 -11.13 0.98
N ALA A 65 21.41 -12.07 0.05
CA ALA A 65 21.02 -13.46 0.18
C ALA A 65 21.68 -14.18 1.36
N ALA A 66 22.89 -13.78 1.72
CA ALA A 66 23.60 -14.26 2.91
C ALA A 66 23.22 -13.51 4.20
N GLU A 67 22.22 -12.61 4.15
CA GLU A 67 21.79 -11.74 5.25
C GLU A 67 22.95 -10.93 5.87
N ARG A 68 23.92 -10.51 5.03
CA ARG A 68 25.08 -9.67 5.42
C ARG A 68 24.83 -8.21 5.06
N PHE A 69 23.87 -7.58 5.72
CA PHE A 69 23.33 -6.28 5.31
C PHE A 69 24.30 -5.12 5.47
N GLU A 70 25.18 -5.11 6.48
CA GLU A 70 26.23 -4.09 6.58
C GLU A 70 27.24 -4.21 5.44
N ALA A 71 27.66 -5.44 5.12
CA ALA A 71 28.58 -5.66 4.00
C ALA A 71 27.92 -5.32 2.66
N ALA A 72 26.60 -5.50 2.52
CA ALA A 72 25.85 -5.04 1.36
C ALA A 72 25.77 -3.51 1.31
N SER A 73 25.55 -2.85 2.47
CA SER A 73 25.53 -1.38 2.61
C SER A 73 26.85 -0.74 2.17
N GLU A 74 27.99 -1.36 2.49
CA GLU A 74 29.33 -0.90 2.08
C GLU A 74 29.54 -0.88 0.56
N LEU A 75 28.75 -1.63 -0.22
CA LEU A 75 28.78 -1.62 -1.68
C LEU A 75 27.92 -0.51 -2.30
N THR A 76 27.29 0.33 -1.48
CA THR A 76 26.33 1.33 -1.93
C THR A 76 26.84 2.75 -1.76
N SER A 77 26.49 3.62 -2.71
CA SER A 77 26.76 5.05 -2.65
C SER A 77 25.65 5.81 -3.36
N VAL A 78 24.83 6.48 -2.56
CA VAL A 78 23.65 7.22 -2.99
C VAL A 78 23.92 8.72 -2.84
N PRO A 79 23.75 9.52 -3.90
CA PRO A 79 23.94 10.97 -3.84
C PRO A 79 23.17 11.61 -2.68
N HIS A 80 23.86 12.44 -1.89
CA HIS A 80 23.31 13.17 -0.72
C HIS A 80 22.86 12.31 0.47
N VAL A 81 22.81 10.99 0.34
CA VAL A 81 22.39 10.07 1.40
C VAL A 81 23.57 9.31 2.00
N GLY A 82 24.61 9.02 1.21
CA GLY A 82 25.71 8.15 1.62
C GLY A 82 25.40 6.70 1.27
N SER A 83 25.59 5.76 2.19
CA SER A 83 25.20 4.36 1.95
C SER A 83 23.72 4.11 2.24
N ILE A 84 23.16 3.08 1.60
CA ILE A 84 21.86 2.52 1.95
C ILE A 84 21.97 1.87 3.34
N PRO A 85 21.18 2.28 4.33
CA PRO A 85 21.27 1.73 5.68
C PRO A 85 21.06 0.21 5.71
N ALA A 86 21.80 -0.50 6.57
CA ALA A 86 21.68 -1.95 6.73
C ALA A 86 20.25 -2.37 7.13
N GLY A 87 19.60 -1.65 8.06
CA GLY A 87 18.19 -1.90 8.42
C GLY A 87 17.22 -1.73 7.24
N ASN A 88 17.48 -0.79 6.32
CA ASN A 88 16.70 -0.67 5.08
C ASN A 88 16.90 -1.89 4.18
N LEU A 89 18.14 -2.36 4.00
CA LEU A 89 18.45 -3.55 3.19
C LEU A 89 17.88 -4.83 3.80
N GLU A 90 17.90 -4.96 5.12
CA GLU A 90 17.28 -6.06 5.85
C GLU A 90 15.78 -6.10 5.60
N GLN A 91 15.06 -4.99 5.79
CA GLN A 91 13.62 -4.94 5.55
C GLN A 91 13.27 -5.12 4.08
N PHE A 92 14.10 -4.62 3.16
CA PHE A 92 13.95 -4.86 1.73
C PHE A 92 14.03 -6.35 1.40
N TRP A 93 15.05 -7.05 1.93
CA TRP A 93 15.19 -8.50 1.77
C TRP A 93 14.07 -9.29 2.47
N MET A 94 13.61 -8.81 3.62
CA MET A 94 12.47 -9.38 4.34
C MET A 94 11.19 -9.33 3.49
N GLY A 95 11.02 -8.32 2.63
CA GLY A 95 9.92 -8.24 1.67
C GLY A 95 9.82 -9.49 0.78
N TYR A 96 10.93 -9.91 0.17
CA TYR A 96 10.96 -11.13 -0.65
C TYR A 96 10.72 -12.39 0.18
N THR A 97 11.44 -12.55 1.29
CA THR A 97 11.36 -13.79 2.09
C THR A 97 10.03 -13.94 2.82
N SER A 98 9.31 -12.84 3.06
CA SER A 98 7.93 -12.86 3.54
C SER A 98 6.98 -13.44 2.50
N ALA A 99 7.07 -12.99 1.24
CA ALA A 99 6.20 -13.41 0.15
C ALA A 99 6.53 -14.84 -0.34
N HIS A 100 7.82 -15.12 -0.58
CA HIS A 100 8.27 -16.30 -1.34
C HIS A 100 8.90 -17.39 -0.47
N GLY A 101 9.19 -17.12 0.81
CA GLY A 101 9.84 -18.07 1.72
C GLY A 101 11.37 -18.02 1.65
N ALA A 102 12.02 -19.13 1.96
CA ALA A 102 13.49 -19.19 2.03
C ALA A 102 14.12 -18.98 0.64
N PHE A 103 15.19 -18.19 0.57
CA PHE A 103 15.98 -18.02 -0.63
C PHE A 103 16.75 -19.31 -0.98
N GLU A 104 16.82 -19.64 -2.26
CA GLU A 104 17.49 -20.85 -2.76
C GLU A 104 18.74 -20.52 -3.56
N GLU A 105 18.63 -19.72 -4.62
CA GLU A 105 19.76 -19.35 -5.49
C GLU A 105 19.49 -18.11 -6.34
N LEU A 106 20.57 -17.50 -6.85
CA LEU A 106 20.49 -16.51 -7.93
C LEU A 106 20.35 -17.26 -9.27
N THR A 107 19.36 -16.89 -10.08
CA THR A 107 19.07 -17.58 -11.35
C THR A 107 19.72 -16.91 -12.57
N GLY A 108 20.15 -15.66 -12.44
CA GLY A 108 20.84 -14.93 -13.51
C GLY A 108 21.04 -13.45 -13.17
N VAL A 109 21.95 -12.80 -13.91
CA VAL A 109 22.20 -11.36 -13.85
C VAL A 109 22.31 -10.84 -15.28
N GLU A 110 21.50 -9.85 -15.63
CA GLU A 110 21.50 -9.23 -16.95
C GLU A 110 21.29 -7.72 -16.86
N GLU A 111 21.92 -6.97 -17.76
CA GLU A 111 21.66 -5.54 -17.93
C GLU A 111 20.28 -5.35 -18.59
N THR A 112 19.49 -4.39 -18.11
CA THR A 112 18.12 -4.16 -18.61
C THR A 112 17.80 -2.66 -18.73
N ASP A 113 17.07 -2.31 -19.78
CA ASP A 113 16.39 -1.01 -19.95
C ASP A 113 14.87 -1.12 -19.79
N ASP A 114 14.37 -2.33 -19.49
CA ASP A 114 12.94 -2.62 -19.28
C ASP A 114 12.51 -2.17 -17.88
N LEU A 115 12.23 -0.88 -17.76
CA LEU A 115 11.88 -0.21 -16.52
C LEU A 115 10.51 0.45 -16.66
N ASP A 116 9.68 0.32 -15.63
CA ASP A 116 8.45 1.11 -15.54
C ASP A 116 8.76 2.61 -15.32
N THR A 117 7.74 3.46 -15.40
CA THR A 117 7.93 4.92 -15.25
C THR A 117 8.44 5.33 -13.87
N ARG A 118 8.15 4.56 -12.81
CA ARG A 118 8.67 4.79 -11.45
C ARG A 118 10.13 4.36 -11.37
N GLN A 119 10.44 3.13 -11.78
CA GLN A 119 11.78 2.56 -11.81
C GLN A 119 12.73 3.43 -12.63
N ALA A 120 12.33 3.88 -13.82
CA ALA A 120 13.14 4.78 -14.65
C ALA A 120 13.47 6.11 -13.94
N ARG A 121 12.57 6.61 -13.07
CA ARG A 121 12.85 7.81 -12.25
C ARG A 121 13.78 7.49 -11.08
N THR A 122 13.63 6.32 -10.46
CA THR A 122 14.47 5.86 -9.36
C THR A 122 15.91 5.69 -9.80
N PHE A 123 16.14 5.02 -10.94
CA PHE A 123 17.48 4.69 -11.42
C PHE A 123 18.14 5.84 -12.21
N GLY A 124 17.35 6.74 -12.80
CA GLY A 124 17.88 7.87 -13.55
C GLY A 124 18.79 7.41 -14.70
N ASP A 125 20.04 7.88 -14.71
CA ASP A 125 21.04 7.55 -15.73
C ASP A 125 21.93 6.33 -15.34
N ALA A 126 21.64 5.64 -14.23
CA ALA A 126 22.41 4.47 -13.80
C ALA A 126 22.25 3.28 -14.76
N THR A 127 23.29 2.44 -14.86
CA THR A 127 23.17 1.16 -15.59
C THR A 127 22.42 0.18 -14.70
N VAL A 128 21.27 -0.33 -15.17
CA VAL A 128 20.42 -1.19 -14.33
C VAL A 128 20.62 -2.66 -14.66
N PHE A 129 20.81 -3.46 -13.61
CA PHE A 129 20.89 -4.92 -13.70
C PHE A 129 19.64 -5.56 -13.09
N ARG A 130 19.05 -6.50 -13.81
CA ARG A 130 18.03 -7.43 -13.31
C ARG A 130 18.72 -8.70 -12.82
N ILE A 131 18.47 -9.04 -11.57
CA ILE A 131 19.03 -10.20 -10.88
C ILE A 131 17.87 -11.13 -10.56
N GLY A 132 17.86 -12.32 -11.17
CA GLY A 132 16.83 -13.32 -10.92
C GLY A 132 17.06 -14.01 -9.59
N LEU A 133 15.99 -14.15 -8.80
CA LEU A 133 16.01 -14.73 -7.46
C LEU A 133 15.06 -15.93 -7.40
N ALA A 134 15.57 -17.10 -6.99
CA ALA A 134 14.75 -18.27 -6.69
C ALA A 134 14.53 -18.43 -5.19
N PHE A 135 13.32 -18.79 -4.82
CA PHE A 135 12.88 -19.04 -3.46
C PHE A 135 12.06 -20.33 -3.39
N GLU A 136 11.87 -20.85 -2.19
CA GLU A 136 11.10 -22.08 -1.90
C GLU A 136 9.70 -22.09 -2.58
N ASN A 137 9.03 -20.94 -2.63
CA ASN A 137 7.65 -20.83 -3.14
C ASN A 137 7.53 -19.94 -4.39
N GLY A 138 8.61 -19.69 -5.14
CA GLY A 138 8.50 -18.89 -6.36
C GLY A 138 9.81 -18.31 -6.87
N GLN A 139 9.67 -17.42 -7.86
CA GLN A 139 10.77 -16.65 -8.42
C GLN A 139 10.37 -15.19 -8.53
N ASP A 140 11.33 -14.30 -8.25
CA ASP A 140 11.18 -12.86 -8.38
C ASP A 140 12.48 -12.28 -8.97
N GLY A 141 12.59 -10.97 -9.04
CA GLY A 141 13.83 -10.32 -9.42
C GLY A 141 14.11 -9.06 -8.62
N LEU A 142 15.40 -8.75 -8.53
CA LEU A 142 15.96 -7.53 -7.96
C LEU A 142 16.50 -6.66 -9.08
N LEU A 143 16.14 -5.38 -9.09
CA LEU A 143 16.80 -4.36 -9.89
C LEU A 143 17.87 -3.67 -9.06
N ALA A 144 19.08 -3.55 -9.60
CA ALA A 144 20.18 -2.80 -8.99
C ALA A 144 20.69 -1.76 -9.99
N GLY A 145 20.62 -0.49 -9.63
CA GLY A 145 21.22 0.60 -10.39
C GLY A 145 22.69 0.75 -10.02
N ILE A 146 23.57 0.72 -11.02
CA ILE A 146 25.01 0.73 -10.85
C ILE A 146 25.63 1.92 -11.58
N ASP A 147 26.53 2.62 -10.89
CA ASP A 147 27.51 3.52 -11.51
C ASP A 147 28.93 3.05 -11.10
N VAL A 148 29.56 3.71 -10.12
CA VAL A 148 30.76 3.19 -9.44
C VAL A 148 30.38 2.19 -8.34
N ASP A 149 29.30 2.50 -7.62
CA ASP A 149 28.71 1.71 -6.54
C ASP A 149 27.24 1.38 -6.87
N VAL A 150 26.57 0.61 -6.01
CA VAL A 150 25.11 0.45 -6.08
C VAL A 150 24.44 1.76 -5.64
N THR A 151 23.70 2.39 -6.53
CA THR A 151 23.10 3.72 -6.32
C THR A 151 21.62 3.65 -5.94
N ALA A 152 20.94 2.58 -6.32
CA ALA A 152 19.55 2.31 -5.95
C ALA A 152 19.23 0.82 -6.12
N VAL A 153 18.20 0.35 -5.42
CA VAL A 153 17.66 -1.00 -5.56
C VAL A 153 16.15 -0.94 -5.69
N ASP A 154 15.57 -1.87 -6.43
CA ASP A 154 14.12 -2.00 -6.52
C ASP A 154 13.66 -3.45 -6.76
N PHE A 155 12.37 -3.70 -6.56
CA PHE A 155 11.73 -4.95 -6.96
C PHE A 155 11.56 -4.98 -8.48
N ALA A 156 11.95 -6.10 -9.11
CA ALA A 156 11.74 -6.37 -10.53
C ALA A 156 10.46 -7.17 -10.80
N GLY A 157 9.77 -7.57 -9.74
CA GLY A 157 8.53 -8.35 -9.79
C GLY A 157 7.40 -7.59 -10.47
N GLU A 158 6.93 -8.15 -11.57
CA GLU A 158 5.70 -7.69 -12.24
C GLU A 158 4.49 -8.43 -11.69
N TYR A 159 3.33 -7.75 -11.63
CA TYR A 159 2.07 -8.35 -11.23
C TYR A 159 1.76 -9.65 -12.00
N GLU A 160 1.38 -10.69 -11.25
CA GLU A 160 0.84 -11.93 -11.79
C GLU A 160 -0.61 -12.08 -11.31
N ARG A 161 -1.50 -12.42 -12.25
CA ARG A 161 -2.91 -12.64 -11.95
C ARG A 161 -3.07 -13.88 -11.04
N PRO A 162 -3.86 -13.80 -9.95
CA PRO A 162 -4.06 -14.94 -9.07
C PRO A 162 -4.70 -16.14 -9.77
N SER A 163 -4.31 -17.35 -9.37
CA SER A 163 -4.80 -18.60 -9.98
C SER A 163 -6.30 -18.88 -9.81
N TYR A 164 -6.95 -18.21 -8.85
CA TYR A 164 -8.39 -18.33 -8.58
C TYR A 164 -9.27 -17.42 -9.46
N VAL A 165 -8.65 -16.60 -10.32
CA VAL A 165 -9.36 -15.73 -11.26
C VAL A 165 -9.65 -16.51 -12.54
N ASP A 166 -10.93 -16.55 -12.93
CA ASP A 166 -11.36 -17.00 -14.24
C ASP A 166 -11.59 -15.80 -15.17
N PRO A 167 -10.66 -15.46 -16.08
CA PRO A 167 -10.79 -14.28 -16.93
C PRO A 167 -11.89 -14.40 -17.98
N ASP A 168 -12.43 -15.59 -18.23
CA ASP A 168 -13.54 -15.79 -19.16
C ASP A 168 -14.92 -15.61 -18.47
N ALA A 169 -14.94 -15.56 -17.13
CA ALA A 169 -16.16 -15.41 -16.32
C ALA A 169 -16.69 -13.97 -16.24
N PHE A 170 -15.94 -12.98 -16.71
CA PHE A 170 -16.34 -11.56 -16.67
C PHE A 170 -15.78 -10.76 -17.85
N THR A 171 -16.41 -9.63 -18.14
CA THR A 171 -15.88 -8.59 -19.03
C THR A 171 -15.45 -7.38 -18.23
N ALA A 172 -14.40 -6.70 -18.70
CA ALA A 172 -14.00 -5.40 -18.18
C ALA A 172 -14.49 -4.29 -19.11
N GLU A 173 -15.20 -3.31 -18.57
CA GLU A 173 -15.63 -2.12 -19.31
C GLU A 173 -15.23 -0.83 -18.59
N SER A 174 -14.98 0.22 -19.36
CA SER A 174 -14.59 1.51 -18.79
C SER A 174 -15.82 2.27 -18.32
N VAL A 175 -15.81 2.63 -17.03
CA VAL A 175 -16.88 3.37 -16.35
C VAL A 175 -16.25 4.63 -15.74
N PRO A 176 -16.42 5.81 -16.34
CA PRO A 176 -15.82 7.03 -15.83
C PRO A 176 -16.51 7.50 -14.55
N VAL A 177 -15.75 7.76 -13.50
CA VAL A 177 -16.28 8.33 -12.24
C VAL A 177 -16.06 9.85 -12.29
N SER A 178 -17.10 10.57 -12.72
CA SER A 178 -17.00 12.02 -12.99
C SER A 178 -17.39 12.85 -11.76
N GLY A 179 -16.43 13.09 -10.86
CA GLY A 179 -16.59 13.97 -9.71
C GLY A 179 -16.37 15.46 -10.03
N GLU A 180 -16.66 16.35 -9.05
CA GLU A 180 -16.54 17.81 -9.21
C GLU A 180 -15.17 18.26 -9.78
N GLY A 181 -15.19 18.64 -11.07
CA GLY A 181 -14.02 19.20 -11.76
C GLY A 181 -12.85 18.22 -11.96
N CYS A 182 -13.05 16.93 -11.70
CA CYS A 182 -12.02 15.89 -11.78
C CYS A 182 -12.59 14.65 -12.45
N HIS A 183 -12.01 14.25 -13.59
CA HIS A 183 -12.39 13.03 -14.29
C HIS A 183 -11.51 11.89 -13.80
N LEU A 184 -12.12 10.88 -13.20
CA LEU A 184 -11.45 9.68 -12.72
C LEU A 184 -11.75 8.55 -13.69
N GLU A 185 -10.71 7.80 -14.05
CA GLU A 185 -10.88 6.57 -14.81
C GLU A 185 -11.46 5.50 -13.88
N GLY A 186 -12.28 4.62 -14.42
CA GLY A 186 -12.78 3.47 -13.70
C GLY A 186 -13.06 2.32 -14.63
N THR A 187 -13.07 1.13 -14.05
CA THR A 187 -13.26 -0.14 -14.73
C THR A 187 -14.25 -0.97 -13.94
N ALA A 188 -15.34 -1.37 -14.58
CA ALA A 188 -16.29 -2.35 -14.07
C ALA A 188 -15.93 -3.73 -14.60
N ALA A 189 -15.69 -4.69 -13.70
CA ALA A 189 -15.64 -6.11 -14.01
C ALA A 189 -17.05 -6.69 -13.82
N VAL A 190 -17.68 -7.11 -14.90
CA VAL A 190 -19.09 -7.57 -14.93
C VAL A 190 -19.15 -9.04 -15.37
N PRO A 191 -19.75 -9.95 -14.59
CA PRO A 191 -19.89 -11.36 -14.95
C PRO A 191 -20.55 -11.59 -16.32
N THR A 192 -20.00 -12.50 -17.14
CA THR A 192 -20.48 -12.79 -18.51
C THR A 192 -21.75 -13.64 -18.56
N GLU A 193 -21.92 -14.54 -17.58
CA GLU A 193 -23.09 -15.40 -17.44
C GLU A 193 -23.65 -15.30 -16.01
N PRO A 194 -24.52 -14.30 -15.73
CA PRO A 194 -25.30 -14.34 -14.51
C PRO A 194 -26.10 -15.65 -14.47
N ALA A 195 -26.30 -16.23 -13.28
CA ALA A 195 -27.22 -17.35 -13.13
C ALA A 195 -28.53 -17.02 -13.89
N ALA A 196 -28.88 -17.85 -14.88
CA ALA A 196 -29.67 -17.45 -16.04
C ALA A 196 -30.83 -16.46 -15.78
N GLY A 197 -30.60 -15.19 -16.11
CA GLY A 197 -31.65 -14.16 -16.27
C GLY A 197 -31.73 -13.08 -15.18
N ASP A 198 -30.90 -13.12 -14.14
CA ASP A 198 -30.93 -12.16 -13.04
C ASP A 198 -29.72 -11.21 -13.08
N ASP A 199 -29.92 -9.93 -12.77
CA ASP A 199 -28.85 -8.98 -12.52
C ASP A 199 -28.03 -9.41 -11.28
N VAL A 200 -26.73 -9.12 -11.25
CA VAL A 200 -25.81 -9.56 -10.19
C VAL A 200 -25.61 -8.48 -9.11
N PRO A 201 -25.30 -8.83 -7.85
CA PRO A 201 -24.92 -7.83 -6.88
C PRO A 201 -23.62 -7.11 -7.30
N GLY A 202 -23.47 -5.88 -6.82
CA GLY A 202 -22.38 -4.99 -7.19
C GLY A 202 -21.53 -4.55 -5.99
N VAL A 203 -20.26 -4.25 -6.22
CA VAL A 203 -19.35 -3.65 -5.24
C VAL A 203 -18.59 -2.48 -5.83
N VAL A 204 -18.46 -1.41 -5.05
CA VAL A 204 -17.46 -0.35 -5.29
C VAL A 204 -16.27 -0.51 -4.35
N LEU A 205 -15.06 -0.55 -4.90
CA LEU A 205 -13.81 -0.58 -4.13
C LEU A 205 -13.33 0.84 -3.82
N VAL A 206 -13.06 1.14 -2.55
CA VAL A 206 -12.66 2.48 -2.07
C VAL A 206 -11.30 2.44 -1.39
N HIS A 207 -10.35 3.20 -1.91
CA HIS A 207 -8.93 3.15 -1.51
C HIS A 207 -8.68 3.58 -0.06
N GLY A 208 -7.53 3.15 0.44
CA GLY A 208 -6.90 3.66 1.65
C GLY A 208 -6.35 5.09 1.53
N SER A 209 -5.40 5.41 2.40
CA SER A 209 -4.77 6.72 2.46
C SER A 209 -3.81 6.98 1.28
N GLY A 210 -3.50 8.26 1.03
CA GLY A 210 -2.61 8.71 -0.04
C GLY A 210 -3.17 8.59 -1.46
N ALA A 211 -2.32 8.49 -2.48
CA ALA A 211 -2.68 8.42 -3.90
C ALA A 211 -2.54 6.98 -4.45
N ALA A 212 -3.58 6.48 -5.10
CA ALA A 212 -3.61 5.15 -5.72
C ALA A 212 -4.45 5.17 -7.01
N ASP A 213 -4.07 4.35 -7.98
CA ASP A 213 -4.84 4.12 -9.19
C ASP A 213 -5.98 3.11 -8.97
N GLU A 214 -6.75 2.83 -10.00
CA GLU A 214 -7.84 1.84 -9.95
C GLU A 214 -7.39 0.40 -9.67
N ASN A 215 -6.11 0.06 -9.84
CA ASN A 215 -5.59 -1.29 -9.55
C ASN A 215 -4.96 -1.39 -8.14
N TYR A 216 -4.68 -0.25 -7.51
CA TYR A 216 -3.82 -0.17 -6.34
C TYR A 216 -2.42 -0.73 -6.65
N ASP A 217 -1.84 -0.30 -7.78
CA ASP A 217 -0.59 -0.86 -8.32
C ASP A 217 0.64 -0.49 -7.48
N ASN A 218 1.27 -1.51 -6.89
CA ASN A 218 2.53 -1.40 -6.15
C ASN A 218 3.72 -2.02 -6.89
N GLY A 219 3.54 -2.50 -8.11
CA GLY A 219 4.52 -3.28 -8.89
C GLY A 219 4.13 -4.75 -8.93
N GLY A 220 4.67 -5.56 -8.02
CA GLY A 220 4.37 -7.00 -7.96
C GLY A 220 2.95 -7.33 -7.48
N THR A 221 2.19 -6.35 -6.98
CA THR A 221 0.85 -6.56 -6.38
C THR A 221 -0.15 -5.51 -6.86
N GLN A 222 -1.42 -5.91 -6.99
CA GLN A 222 -2.54 -5.05 -7.41
C GLN A 222 -3.79 -5.40 -6.61
N LEU A 223 -3.90 -4.88 -5.38
CA LEU A 223 -4.97 -5.22 -4.41
C LEU A 223 -6.38 -5.10 -5.02
N PHE A 224 -6.69 -3.99 -5.69
CA PHE A 224 -8.04 -3.76 -6.23
C PHE A 224 -8.32 -4.57 -7.48
N ARG A 225 -7.29 -4.94 -8.23
CA ARG A 225 -7.46 -5.84 -9.36
C ARG A 225 -7.74 -7.27 -8.90
N ASP A 226 -7.01 -7.76 -7.90
CA ASP A 226 -7.23 -9.09 -7.32
C ASP A 226 -8.63 -9.22 -6.74
N LEU A 227 -9.07 -8.21 -5.97
CA LEU A 227 -10.44 -8.14 -5.45
C LEU A 227 -11.48 -8.11 -6.58
N ALA A 228 -11.32 -7.23 -7.56
CA ALA A 228 -12.31 -7.07 -8.63
C ALA A 228 -12.43 -8.31 -9.52
N GLU A 229 -11.31 -8.85 -10.01
CA GLU A 229 -11.33 -10.02 -10.89
C GLU A 229 -11.71 -11.30 -10.11
N GLY A 230 -11.30 -11.42 -8.84
CA GLY A 230 -11.64 -12.54 -7.97
C GLY A 230 -13.13 -12.60 -7.62
N LEU A 231 -13.74 -11.46 -7.28
CA LEU A 231 -15.18 -11.35 -6.99
C LEU A 231 -16.03 -11.47 -8.27
N ALA A 232 -15.58 -10.91 -9.40
CA ALA A 232 -16.25 -11.08 -10.68
C ALA A 232 -16.27 -12.54 -11.14
N SER A 233 -15.19 -13.29 -10.88
CA SER A 233 -15.15 -14.74 -11.10
C SER A 233 -16.15 -15.52 -10.24
N ARG A 234 -16.66 -14.90 -9.16
CA ARG A 234 -17.68 -15.45 -8.25
C ARG A 234 -19.08 -14.88 -8.50
N GLY A 235 -19.26 -14.12 -9.57
CA GLY A 235 -20.57 -13.62 -9.98
C GLY A 235 -20.98 -12.28 -9.37
N ILE A 236 -20.01 -11.47 -8.91
CA ILE A 236 -20.26 -10.14 -8.34
C ILE A 236 -19.67 -9.08 -9.27
N ALA A 237 -20.46 -8.09 -9.68
CA ALA A 237 -19.93 -6.96 -10.43
C ALA A 237 -19.07 -6.07 -9.54
N VAL A 238 -17.92 -5.61 -10.02
CA VAL A 238 -17.02 -4.75 -9.23
C VAL A 238 -16.59 -3.53 -10.01
N LEU A 239 -16.82 -2.34 -9.47
CA LEU A 239 -16.26 -1.09 -9.95
C LEU A 239 -15.06 -0.68 -9.10
N ARG A 240 -13.93 -0.52 -9.77
CA ARG A 240 -12.72 0.11 -9.24
C ARG A 240 -12.43 1.37 -10.05
N TYR A 241 -11.88 2.39 -9.42
CA TYR A 241 -11.65 3.70 -10.03
C TYR A 241 -10.35 4.33 -9.55
N ASP A 242 -9.82 5.28 -10.30
CA ASP A 242 -8.64 6.02 -9.88
C ASP A 242 -9.00 6.97 -8.74
N LYS A 243 -8.19 7.01 -7.69
CA LYS A 243 -8.40 7.99 -6.63
C LYS A 243 -8.11 9.40 -7.14
N ARG A 244 -8.89 10.39 -6.71
CA ARG A 244 -8.66 11.78 -7.12
C ARG A 244 -7.28 12.35 -6.80
N THR A 245 -6.63 11.88 -5.73
CA THR A 245 -5.28 12.32 -5.34
C THR A 245 -4.21 11.74 -6.25
N TYR A 246 -4.53 10.67 -6.97
CA TYR A 246 -3.69 10.08 -8.02
C TYR A 246 -3.85 10.85 -9.34
N ARG A 247 -5.08 11.16 -9.76
CA ARG A 247 -5.35 11.78 -11.08
C ARG A 247 -5.32 13.29 -11.09
N CYS A 248 -5.87 13.91 -10.05
CA CYS A 248 -6.07 15.35 -9.97
C CYS A 248 -5.08 15.98 -9.00
N ASN A 249 -4.77 17.25 -9.23
CA ASN A 249 -3.97 18.04 -8.29
C ASN A 249 -4.94 18.72 -7.33
N VAL A 250 -5.24 18.08 -6.21
CA VAL A 250 -6.11 18.60 -5.16
C VAL A 250 -5.25 19.51 -4.26
N ASP A 251 -5.76 20.67 -3.83
CA ASP A 251 -5.03 21.49 -2.86
C ASP A 251 -5.06 20.81 -1.49
N PHE A 252 -3.96 20.90 -0.73
CA PHE A 252 -3.89 20.34 0.63
C PHE A 252 -4.98 20.93 1.54
N ALA A 253 -5.37 22.19 1.33
CA ALA A 253 -6.47 22.80 2.08
C ALA A 253 -7.85 22.16 1.79
N ASP A 254 -7.98 21.40 0.69
CA ASP A 254 -9.20 20.70 0.28
C ASP A 254 -9.13 19.18 0.56
N HIS A 255 -8.10 18.69 1.25
CA HIS A 255 -7.91 17.25 1.52
C HIS A 255 -8.74 16.73 2.71
N THR A 256 -10.04 16.99 2.75
CA THR A 256 -10.91 16.40 3.78
C THR A 256 -11.22 14.93 3.49
N LEU A 257 -11.59 14.16 4.51
CA LEU A 257 -12.01 12.75 4.36
C LEU A 257 -13.11 12.61 3.30
N ASP A 258 -14.10 13.50 3.35
CA ASP A 258 -15.19 13.52 2.38
C ASP A 258 -14.68 13.76 0.98
N ARG A 259 -13.92 14.85 0.82
CA ARG A 259 -13.46 15.26 -0.49
C ARG A 259 -12.65 14.14 -1.09
N VAL A 260 -11.63 13.62 -0.42
CA VAL A 260 -10.67 12.67 -1.02
C VAL A 260 -11.08 11.20 -1.00
N THR A 261 -12.21 10.86 -0.37
CA THR A 261 -12.67 9.47 -0.20
C THR A 261 -14.16 9.33 -0.46
N VAL A 262 -15.00 9.91 0.40
CA VAL A 262 -16.46 9.64 0.42
C VAL A 262 -17.16 10.14 -0.84
N ASP A 263 -16.87 11.36 -1.28
CA ASP A 263 -17.62 11.99 -2.38
C ASP A 263 -17.43 11.26 -3.71
N ASP A 264 -16.22 10.77 -4.01
CA ASP A 264 -15.98 9.98 -5.22
C ASP A 264 -16.58 8.58 -5.12
N ALA A 265 -16.59 7.98 -3.92
CA ALA A 265 -17.22 6.68 -3.70
C ALA A 265 -18.73 6.74 -3.98
N LEU A 266 -19.42 7.81 -3.55
CA LEU A 266 -20.84 8.03 -3.85
C LEU A 266 -21.10 8.15 -5.35
N VAL A 267 -20.25 8.88 -6.09
CA VAL A 267 -20.35 8.94 -7.55
C VAL A 267 -20.11 7.57 -8.17
N ALA A 268 -19.10 6.83 -7.73
CA ALA A 268 -18.83 5.49 -8.24
C ALA A 268 -20.01 4.52 -7.97
N ILE A 269 -20.65 4.60 -6.80
CA ILE A 269 -21.84 3.82 -6.48
C ILE A 269 -22.96 4.14 -7.47
N ASP A 270 -23.23 5.43 -7.73
CA ASP A 270 -24.25 5.85 -8.68
C ASP A 270 -23.95 5.40 -10.12
N GLU A 271 -22.69 5.44 -10.55
CA GLU A 271 -22.29 4.92 -11.87
C GLU A 271 -22.47 3.40 -11.94
N LEU A 272 -22.11 2.64 -10.88
CA LEU A 272 -22.28 1.19 -10.84
C LEU A 272 -23.77 0.77 -10.88
N ARG A 273 -24.68 1.53 -10.27
CA ARG A 273 -26.14 1.32 -10.39
C ARG A 273 -26.63 1.38 -11.84
N GLY A 274 -25.91 2.08 -12.72
CA GLY A 274 -26.25 2.25 -14.12
C GLY A 274 -25.61 1.23 -15.07
N VAL A 275 -24.76 0.33 -14.56
CA VAL A 275 -24.06 -0.67 -15.37
C VAL A 275 -25.01 -1.82 -15.75
N ASP A 276 -25.03 -2.18 -17.05
CA ASP A 276 -25.90 -3.25 -17.55
C ASP A 276 -25.55 -4.59 -16.88
N GLY A 277 -26.56 -5.29 -16.35
CA GLY A 277 -26.41 -6.58 -15.66
C GLY A 277 -26.11 -6.47 -14.17
N VAL A 278 -26.05 -5.26 -13.60
CA VAL A 278 -25.88 -5.01 -12.16
C VAL A 278 -27.23 -4.71 -11.50
N ASP A 279 -27.49 -5.36 -10.37
CA ASP A 279 -28.68 -5.15 -9.56
C ASP A 279 -28.48 -3.91 -8.68
N ALA A 280 -29.12 -2.81 -9.08
CA ALA A 280 -28.98 -1.51 -8.41
C ALA A 280 -29.43 -1.51 -6.93
N ASP A 281 -30.26 -2.48 -6.52
CA ASP A 281 -30.73 -2.63 -5.14
C ASP A 281 -29.81 -3.53 -4.29
N ARG A 282 -28.80 -4.16 -4.90
CA ARG A 282 -27.83 -5.04 -4.23
C ARG A 282 -26.39 -4.57 -4.43
N ILE A 283 -26.14 -3.29 -4.14
CA ILE A 283 -24.80 -2.72 -4.16
C ILE A 283 -24.25 -2.59 -2.74
N ALA A 284 -23.02 -3.04 -2.55
CA ALA A 284 -22.24 -2.79 -1.35
C ALA A 284 -21.01 -1.92 -1.65
N VAL A 285 -20.44 -1.32 -0.60
CA VAL A 285 -19.14 -0.66 -0.67
C VAL A 285 -18.11 -1.50 0.08
N VAL A 286 -16.91 -1.64 -0.49
CA VAL A 286 -15.77 -2.29 0.16
C VAL A 286 -14.64 -1.27 0.26
N GLY A 287 -14.42 -0.76 1.46
CA GLY A 287 -13.37 0.22 1.73
C GLY A 287 -12.12 -0.43 2.32
N HIS A 288 -10.94 -0.05 1.83
CA HIS A 288 -9.65 -0.47 2.37
C HIS A 288 -9.03 0.60 3.26
N SER A 289 -8.44 0.22 4.41
CA SER A 289 -7.70 1.16 5.28
C SER A 289 -8.54 2.38 5.65
N MET A 290 -8.10 3.61 5.35
CA MET A 290 -8.91 4.82 5.55
C MET A 290 -10.29 4.77 4.84
N GLY A 291 -10.39 4.10 3.69
CA GLY A 291 -11.66 3.82 3.02
C GLY A 291 -12.54 2.84 3.80
N GLY A 292 -11.94 1.88 4.50
CA GLY A 292 -12.63 0.94 5.39
C GLY A 292 -13.17 1.63 6.65
N MET A 293 -12.39 2.54 7.24
CA MET A 293 -12.86 3.43 8.30
C MET A 293 -14.03 4.31 7.82
N ALA A 294 -14.00 4.76 6.56
CA ALA A 294 -15.04 5.59 5.96
C ALA A 294 -16.27 4.81 5.45
N ALA A 295 -16.21 3.48 5.36
CA ALA A 295 -17.28 2.66 4.79
C ALA A 295 -18.66 2.89 5.47
N PRO A 296 -18.77 2.99 6.81
CA PRO A 296 -20.03 3.33 7.46
C PRO A 296 -20.56 4.71 7.08
N ARG A 297 -19.66 5.69 6.86
CA ARG A 297 -20.04 7.05 6.43
C ARG A 297 -20.50 7.10 4.98
N ILE A 298 -19.87 6.31 4.10
CA ILE A 298 -20.31 6.17 2.71
C ILE A 298 -21.72 5.56 2.69
N ALA A 299 -21.94 4.48 3.46
CA ALA A 299 -23.24 3.84 3.58
C ALA A 299 -24.32 4.77 4.16
N ASP A 300 -24.02 5.54 5.20
CA ASP A 300 -24.94 6.52 5.79
C ASP A 300 -25.33 7.63 4.81
N ARG A 301 -24.37 8.11 4.00
CA ARG A 301 -24.63 9.18 3.01
C ARG A 301 -25.37 8.73 1.77
N ASP A 302 -25.10 7.52 1.31
CA ASP A 302 -25.82 6.93 0.19
C ASP A 302 -27.26 6.60 0.60
N GLY A 303 -27.44 5.95 1.76
CA GLY A 303 -28.74 5.63 2.35
C GLY A 303 -29.44 4.40 1.78
N ASP A 304 -28.99 3.86 0.65
CA ASP A 304 -29.64 2.75 -0.08
C ASP A 304 -28.67 1.58 -0.38
N LEU A 305 -27.47 1.56 0.20
CA LEU A 305 -26.53 0.42 0.06
C LEU A 305 -27.06 -0.83 0.77
N ALA A 306 -26.85 -1.98 0.13
CA ALA A 306 -27.13 -3.30 0.67
C ALA A 306 -26.10 -3.76 1.72
N GLY A 307 -24.92 -3.14 1.76
CA GLY A 307 -23.86 -3.48 2.70
C GLY A 307 -22.65 -2.53 2.67
N ALA A 308 -21.90 -2.49 3.76
CA ALA A 308 -20.59 -1.84 3.83
C ALA A 308 -19.55 -2.77 4.46
N VAL A 309 -18.40 -2.88 3.81
CA VAL A 309 -17.27 -3.70 4.27
C VAL A 309 -16.08 -2.81 4.58
N SER A 310 -15.49 -3.04 5.76
CA SER A 310 -14.22 -2.48 6.20
C SER A 310 -13.12 -3.53 6.06
N LEU A 311 -12.28 -3.38 5.04
CA LEU A 311 -11.05 -4.15 4.84
C LEU A 311 -9.89 -3.44 5.53
N ALA A 312 -9.41 -3.98 6.64
CA ALA A 312 -8.32 -3.39 7.42
C ALA A 312 -8.56 -1.91 7.76
N GLY A 313 -9.81 -1.53 8.07
CA GLY A 313 -10.15 -0.14 8.39
C GLY A 313 -9.85 0.21 9.84
N ASN A 314 -9.04 1.26 10.05
CA ASN A 314 -8.65 1.68 11.38
C ASN A 314 -9.85 2.08 12.25
N ALA A 315 -9.81 1.67 13.52
CA ALA A 315 -10.82 2.03 14.51
C ALA A 315 -10.35 3.20 15.36
N ARG A 316 -9.04 3.26 15.63
CA ARG A 316 -8.43 4.34 16.41
C ARG A 316 -8.23 5.60 15.57
N PRO A 317 -8.09 6.78 16.20
CA PRO A 317 -7.75 8.01 15.51
C PRO A 317 -6.45 7.85 14.70
N MET A 318 -6.48 8.23 13.42
CA MET A 318 -5.31 8.12 12.53
C MET A 318 -4.06 8.80 13.08
N ILE A 319 -4.22 9.87 13.87
CA ILE A 319 -3.09 10.60 14.48
C ILE A 319 -2.30 9.74 15.50
N ASP A 320 -2.92 8.69 16.04
CA ASP A 320 -2.27 7.73 16.93
C ASP A 320 -1.62 6.59 16.13
N LEU A 321 -2.21 6.19 15.00
CA LEU A 321 -1.67 5.13 14.14
C LEU A 321 -0.35 5.52 13.48
N VAL A 322 -0.24 6.75 12.98
CA VAL A 322 0.94 7.20 12.22
C VAL A 322 2.27 6.97 12.97
N PRO A 323 2.44 7.41 14.23
CA PRO A 323 3.67 7.12 14.97
C PRO A 323 3.84 5.63 15.28
N ASP A 324 2.77 4.88 15.60
CA ASP A 324 2.84 3.44 15.88
C ASP A 324 3.41 2.67 14.67
N GLN A 325 2.95 3.03 13.45
CA GLN A 325 3.40 2.40 12.20
C GLN A 325 4.89 2.62 11.91
N LEU A 326 5.40 3.81 12.19
CA LEU A 326 6.81 4.13 11.98
C LEU A 326 7.68 3.52 13.08
N GLU A 327 7.20 3.52 14.34
CA GLU A 327 7.91 2.88 15.45
C GLU A 327 8.03 1.37 15.24
N TYR A 328 6.97 0.71 14.75
CA TYR A 328 7.04 -0.69 14.35
C TYR A 328 8.15 -0.92 13.32
N GLN A 329 8.17 -0.10 12.25
CA GLN A 329 9.19 -0.22 11.20
C GLN A 329 10.59 0.07 11.72
N SER A 330 10.78 1.05 12.61
CA SER A 330 12.08 1.37 13.20
C SER A 330 12.65 0.20 14.02
N ASN A 331 11.77 -0.53 14.71
CA ASN A 331 12.16 -1.66 15.56
C ASN A 331 12.14 -3.00 14.80
N LEU A 332 11.95 -2.98 13.47
CA LEU A 332 11.84 -4.20 12.67
C LEU A 332 13.20 -4.61 12.12
N GLY A 333 13.63 -5.82 12.48
CA GLY A 333 14.90 -6.40 12.08
C GLY A 333 15.93 -6.39 13.21
N GLU A 334 17.15 -6.82 12.90
CA GLU A 334 18.29 -6.81 13.82
C GLU A 334 19.20 -5.59 13.60
N HIS A 335 19.04 -4.86 12.49
CA HIS A 335 19.91 -3.76 12.09
C HIS A 335 19.24 -2.40 12.26
N GLU A 336 20.01 -1.46 12.79
CA GLU A 336 19.56 -0.08 13.02
C GLU A 336 19.28 0.65 11.70
N TRP A 337 18.29 1.54 11.76
CA TRP A 337 17.96 2.47 10.67
C TRP A 337 17.77 3.89 11.23
N GLU A 338 18.89 4.54 11.54
CA GLU A 338 18.92 5.83 12.24
C GLU A 338 18.10 6.94 11.55
N GLN A 339 18.05 6.95 10.20
CA GLN A 339 17.21 7.90 9.46
C GLN A 339 15.72 7.71 9.78
N LEU A 340 15.26 6.46 9.93
CA LEU A 340 13.89 6.14 10.29
C LEU A 340 13.61 6.50 11.75
N ASP A 341 14.54 6.25 12.68
CA ASP A 341 14.41 6.66 14.07
C ASP A 341 14.24 8.17 14.22
N ARG A 342 15.07 8.96 13.52
CA ARG A 342 14.92 10.43 13.48
C ARG A 342 13.56 10.84 12.92
N ARG A 343 13.05 10.12 11.92
CA ARG A 343 11.72 10.38 11.37
C ARG A 343 10.61 10.08 12.37
N VAL A 344 10.72 9.01 13.17
CA VAL A 344 9.79 8.69 14.27
C VAL A 344 9.74 9.85 15.27
N GLU A 345 10.89 10.38 15.69
CA GLU A 345 10.96 11.51 16.64
C GLU A 345 10.33 12.80 16.06
N GLN A 346 10.60 13.10 14.78
CA GLN A 346 9.99 14.23 14.09
C GLN A 346 8.46 14.10 14.02
N ILE A 347 7.96 12.92 13.68
CA ILE A 347 6.52 12.65 13.60
C ILE A 347 5.85 12.75 14.96
N ARG A 348 6.47 12.26 16.05
CA ARG A 348 5.95 12.43 17.41
C ARG A 348 5.78 13.91 17.78
N THR A 349 6.76 14.75 17.41
CA THR A 349 6.66 16.20 17.61
C THR A 349 5.52 16.81 16.79
N GLN A 350 5.34 16.37 15.54
CA GLN A 350 4.25 16.84 14.68
C GLN A 350 2.88 16.38 15.18
N VAL A 351 2.77 15.17 15.73
CA VAL A 351 1.54 14.66 16.36
C VAL A 351 1.09 15.56 17.53
N GLU A 352 2.02 16.04 18.35
CA GLU A 352 1.70 17.00 19.42
C GLU A 352 1.16 18.32 18.86
N ARG A 353 1.74 18.83 17.76
CA ARG A 353 1.22 20.02 17.08
C ARG A 353 -0.21 19.80 16.58
N VAL A 354 -0.50 18.64 15.99
CA VAL A 354 -1.86 18.31 15.54
C VAL A 354 -2.83 18.28 16.71
N ARG A 355 -2.50 17.57 17.79
CA ARG A 355 -3.34 17.50 18.99
C ARG A 355 -3.59 18.86 19.67
N ASN A 356 -2.66 19.81 19.51
CA ASN A 356 -2.80 21.17 20.02
C ASN A 356 -3.47 22.14 19.04
N GLY A 357 -3.82 21.71 17.83
CA GLY A 357 -4.38 22.57 16.78
C GLY A 357 -3.36 23.58 16.21
N GLU A 358 -2.06 23.29 16.30
CA GLU A 358 -0.96 24.17 15.90
C GLU A 358 -0.51 23.92 14.45
N TYR A 359 -1.46 23.92 13.53
CA TYR A 359 -1.25 23.68 12.10
C TYR A 359 -2.31 24.37 11.24
N GLU A 360 -2.00 24.59 9.96
CA GLU A 360 -2.94 25.16 8.98
C GLU A 360 -3.53 24.08 8.08
N ALA A 361 -4.74 24.29 7.55
CA ALA A 361 -5.42 23.31 6.70
C ALA A 361 -4.59 22.88 5.46
N GLY A 362 -3.84 23.82 4.87
CA GLY A 362 -2.96 23.56 3.72
C GLY A 362 -1.55 23.07 4.08
N GLU A 363 -1.23 22.92 5.36
CA GLU A 363 0.07 22.43 5.84
C GLU A 363 0.14 20.90 5.75
N LEU A 364 1.29 20.35 5.37
CA LEU A 364 1.58 18.93 5.60
C LEU A 364 2.17 18.77 7.00
N VAL A 365 1.48 18.05 7.88
CA VAL A 365 1.90 17.81 9.26
C VAL A 365 1.54 16.38 9.66
N ALA A 366 2.45 15.69 10.35
CA ALA A 366 2.31 14.28 10.72
C ALA A 366 1.99 13.37 9.52
N MET A 367 2.66 13.60 8.38
CA MET A 367 2.46 12.90 7.09
C MET A 367 1.17 13.21 6.32
N TYR A 368 0.24 14.03 6.82
CA TYR A 368 -1.00 14.31 6.08
C TYR A 368 -1.34 15.81 6.04
N PRO A 369 -2.13 16.27 5.06
CA PRO A 369 -2.64 17.63 5.03
C PRO A 369 -3.48 17.98 6.26
N GLY A 370 -3.35 19.19 6.78
CA GLY A 370 -4.11 19.68 7.93
C GLY A 370 -5.63 19.59 7.77
N ALA A 371 -6.15 19.84 6.57
CA ALA A 371 -7.58 19.71 6.28
C ALA A 371 -8.11 18.29 6.54
N LEU A 372 -7.26 17.26 6.35
CA LEU A 372 -7.63 15.89 6.66
C LEU A 372 -7.81 15.71 8.16
N TRP A 373 -6.83 16.17 8.96
CA TRP A 373 -6.90 16.11 10.42
C TRP A 373 -8.15 16.78 10.98
N GLN A 374 -8.45 17.99 10.51
CA GLN A 374 -9.67 18.72 10.90
C GLN A 374 -10.93 17.90 10.60
N SER A 375 -11.02 17.32 9.40
CA SER A 375 -12.18 16.52 9.02
C SER A 375 -12.30 15.18 9.77
N LEU A 376 -11.17 14.60 10.21
CA LEU A 376 -11.16 13.38 10.99
C LEU A 376 -11.57 13.63 12.45
N GLU A 377 -11.21 14.78 13.02
CA GLU A 377 -11.69 15.20 14.35
C GLU A 377 -13.21 15.38 14.39
N GLU A 378 -13.82 15.73 13.25
CA GLU A 378 -15.28 15.90 13.11
C GLU A 378 -16.04 14.59 12.84
N TYR A 379 -15.33 13.47 12.65
CA TYR A 379 -15.93 12.18 12.30
C TYR A 379 -15.80 11.16 13.44
N ASP A 380 -16.95 10.72 13.97
CA ASP A 380 -17.01 9.56 14.87
C ASP A 380 -17.42 8.30 14.06
N PRO A 381 -16.46 7.39 13.77
CA PRO A 381 -16.72 6.21 12.98
C PRO A 381 -17.58 5.18 13.74
N PHE A 382 -17.50 5.13 15.08
CA PHE A 382 -18.32 4.23 15.90
C PHE A 382 -19.76 4.72 16.02
N GLU A 383 -19.99 6.02 16.21
CA GLU A 383 -21.35 6.57 16.22
C GLU A 383 -22.04 6.27 14.89
N THR A 384 -21.38 6.58 13.78
CA THR A 384 -21.94 6.36 12.43
C THR A 384 -22.22 4.88 12.17
N ALA A 385 -21.29 3.99 12.53
CA ALA A 385 -21.49 2.54 12.39
C ALA A 385 -22.60 1.99 13.31
N ARG A 386 -22.81 2.57 14.49
CA ARG A 386 -23.90 2.17 15.40
C ARG A 386 -25.27 2.62 14.90
N THR A 387 -25.36 3.75 14.20
CA THR A 387 -26.64 4.32 13.79
C THR A 387 -27.10 3.92 12.39
N THR A 388 -26.20 3.44 11.53
CA THR A 388 -26.58 2.96 10.20
C THR A 388 -27.36 1.64 10.28
N ASP A 389 -28.39 1.50 9.46
CA ASP A 389 -29.18 0.26 9.29
C ASP A 389 -28.53 -0.72 8.27
N VAL A 390 -27.48 -0.28 7.56
CA VAL A 390 -26.80 -1.06 6.52
C VAL A 390 -25.96 -2.18 7.14
N PRO A 391 -26.06 -3.46 6.70
CA PRO A 391 -25.20 -4.53 7.17
C PRO A 391 -23.71 -4.18 7.08
N LEU A 392 -22.94 -4.50 8.13
CA LEU A 392 -21.51 -4.19 8.20
C LEU A 392 -20.67 -5.47 8.26
N CYS A 393 -19.53 -5.47 7.59
CA CYS A 393 -18.53 -6.53 7.71
C CYS A 393 -17.15 -5.94 7.96
N PHE A 394 -16.41 -6.51 8.90
CA PHE A 394 -15.04 -6.12 9.21
C PHE A 394 -14.12 -7.32 8.97
N LEU A 395 -13.13 -7.14 8.10
CA LEU A 395 -12.13 -8.16 7.78
C LEU A 395 -10.75 -7.64 8.14
N GLN A 396 -9.91 -8.48 8.75
CA GLN A 396 -8.58 -8.08 9.20
C GLN A 396 -7.53 -9.19 9.04
N GLY A 397 -6.34 -8.86 8.54
CA GLY A 397 -5.20 -9.77 8.55
C GLY A 397 -4.44 -9.73 9.88
N SER A 398 -4.03 -10.88 10.41
CA SER A 398 -3.33 -10.98 11.71
C SER A 398 -1.89 -10.45 11.70
N ARG A 399 -1.27 -10.32 10.52
CA ARG A 399 0.08 -9.76 10.35
C ARG A 399 0.07 -8.26 10.03
N ASP A 400 -1.11 -7.64 9.96
CA ASP A 400 -1.22 -6.21 9.67
C ASP A 400 -0.63 -5.37 10.80
N TYR A 401 0.47 -4.67 10.51
CA TYR A 401 1.12 -3.76 11.45
C TYR A 401 0.60 -2.31 11.32
N GLN A 402 -0.16 -2.00 10.26
CA GLN A 402 -0.70 -0.68 10.00
C GLN A 402 -2.01 -0.44 10.72
N VAL A 403 -2.88 -1.44 10.66
CA VAL A 403 -4.15 -1.52 11.37
C VAL A 403 -4.15 -2.85 12.09
N THR A 404 -3.79 -2.82 13.37
CA THR A 404 -3.48 -4.07 14.09
C THR A 404 -4.75 -4.81 14.48
N LEU A 405 -4.67 -6.15 14.47
CA LEU A 405 -5.75 -6.99 14.96
C LEU A 405 -6.15 -6.56 16.38
N GLU A 406 -5.17 -6.41 17.28
CA GLU A 406 -5.38 -6.16 18.71
C GLU A 406 -5.91 -4.76 19.02
N ASN A 407 -5.43 -3.71 18.34
CA ASN A 407 -5.79 -2.33 18.72
C ASN A 407 -6.90 -1.72 17.87
N ASP A 408 -7.21 -2.29 16.70
CA ASP A 408 -8.19 -1.73 15.78
C ASP A 408 -9.36 -2.69 15.53
N PHE A 409 -9.10 -3.90 15.04
CA PHE A 409 -10.18 -4.86 14.77
C PHE A 409 -10.89 -5.32 16.05
N GLU A 410 -10.16 -5.60 17.13
CA GLU A 410 -10.79 -5.95 18.40
C GLU A 410 -11.62 -4.79 18.98
N LEU A 411 -11.23 -3.54 18.72
CA LEU A 411 -11.98 -2.36 19.14
C LEU A 411 -13.28 -2.22 18.34
N TRP A 412 -13.26 -2.43 17.02
CA TRP A 412 -14.49 -2.52 16.23
C TRP A 412 -15.44 -3.61 16.75
N ARG A 413 -14.89 -4.77 17.07
CA ARG A 413 -15.65 -5.91 17.62
C ARG A 413 -16.23 -5.61 18.99
N GLU A 414 -15.51 -4.90 19.85
CA GLU A 414 -16.01 -4.47 21.16
C GLU A 414 -17.16 -3.47 21.03
N GLU A 415 -17.01 -2.46 20.17
CA GLU A 415 -17.99 -1.37 20.01
C GLU A 415 -19.26 -1.80 19.27
N LEU A 416 -19.14 -2.75 18.32
CA LEU A 416 -20.23 -3.14 17.42
C LEU A 416 -20.66 -4.61 17.53
N GLY A 417 -20.06 -5.40 18.42
CA GLY A 417 -20.35 -6.84 18.54
C GLY A 417 -21.81 -7.17 18.89
N ASP A 418 -22.50 -6.26 19.56
CA ASP A 418 -23.93 -6.39 19.90
C ASP A 418 -24.88 -5.87 18.78
N ARG A 419 -24.34 -5.23 17.74
CA ARG A 419 -25.12 -4.71 16.62
C ARG A 419 -25.55 -5.86 15.71
N SER A 420 -26.86 -5.96 15.45
CA SER A 420 -27.40 -6.93 14.48
C SER A 420 -26.85 -6.69 13.08
N ALA A 421 -26.69 -7.76 12.29
CA ALA A 421 -26.16 -7.67 10.92
C ALA A 421 -24.76 -7.03 10.85
N THR A 422 -23.89 -7.39 11.80
CA THR A 422 -22.45 -7.09 11.76
C THR A 422 -21.67 -8.39 11.77
N ALA A 423 -20.72 -8.55 10.84
CA ALA A 423 -19.81 -9.69 10.77
C ALA A 423 -18.36 -9.25 11.04
N PHE A 424 -17.58 -10.16 11.62
CA PHE A 424 -16.17 -9.96 11.96
C PHE A 424 -15.41 -11.21 11.57
N GLU A 425 -14.41 -11.06 10.69
CA GLU A 425 -13.55 -12.16 10.28
C GLU A 425 -12.07 -11.74 10.32
N SER A 426 -11.20 -12.66 10.71
CA SER A 426 -9.77 -12.40 10.81
C SER A 426 -8.95 -13.52 10.22
N TYR A 427 -7.95 -13.17 9.41
CA TYR A 427 -7.17 -14.13 8.64
C TYR A 427 -5.77 -14.28 9.20
N ASP A 428 -5.42 -15.51 9.58
CA ASP A 428 -4.09 -15.80 10.09
C ASP A 428 -3.01 -15.73 8.99
N GLY A 429 -1.86 -15.12 9.28
CA GLY A 429 -0.75 -15.01 8.35
C GLY A 429 -0.96 -14.00 7.22
N ILE A 430 -2.01 -13.17 7.29
CA ILE A 430 -2.38 -12.20 6.26
C ILE A 430 -1.99 -10.76 6.67
N ASN A 431 -1.43 -9.97 5.76
CA ASN A 431 -1.00 -8.59 6.01
C ASN A 431 -2.07 -7.52 5.68
N HIS A 432 -1.69 -6.24 5.69
CA HIS A 432 -2.57 -5.10 5.42
C HIS A 432 -3.22 -5.09 4.02
N LEU A 433 -2.57 -5.70 3.02
CA LEU A 433 -3.11 -5.84 1.66
C LEU A 433 -3.78 -7.19 1.44
N PHE A 434 -4.14 -7.88 2.53
CA PHE A 434 -4.80 -9.19 2.49
C PHE A 434 -4.00 -10.30 1.81
N MET A 435 -2.67 -10.18 1.80
CA MET A 435 -1.76 -11.15 1.19
C MET A 435 -1.10 -12.05 2.25
N PRO A 436 -0.89 -13.35 1.94
CA PRO A 436 -0.19 -14.24 2.83
C PRO A 436 1.29 -13.88 2.94
N GLY A 437 1.88 -14.15 4.10
CA GLY A 437 3.33 -14.04 4.26
C GLY A 437 3.84 -14.73 5.52
N ARG A 438 5.16 -14.91 5.57
CA ARG A 438 5.83 -15.83 6.51
C ARG A 438 6.71 -15.14 7.55
N ARG A 439 7.02 -13.87 7.34
CA ARG A 439 7.85 -13.05 8.22
C ARG A 439 6.98 -11.95 8.84
N PRO A 440 7.46 -11.20 9.85
CA PRO A 440 6.83 -9.93 10.21
C PRO A 440 6.51 -9.08 8.95
N SER A 441 5.31 -8.51 8.90
CA SER A 441 4.87 -7.70 7.77
C SER A 441 5.68 -6.41 7.69
N ASN A 442 5.94 -5.92 6.48
CA ASN A 442 6.62 -4.65 6.29
C ASN A 442 6.27 -4.08 4.91
N PRO A 443 6.47 -2.77 4.68
CA PRO A 443 6.18 -2.13 3.40
C PRO A 443 6.68 -2.81 2.13
N ASN A 444 7.88 -3.40 2.18
CA ASN A 444 8.55 -3.92 0.99
C ASN A 444 7.83 -5.16 0.45
N GLU A 445 7.14 -5.92 1.30
CA GLU A 445 6.40 -7.10 0.86
C GLU A 445 5.20 -6.74 -0.06
N TYR A 446 4.76 -5.48 -0.07
CA TYR A 446 3.71 -4.99 -0.98
C TYR A 446 4.19 -4.84 -2.43
N ARG A 447 5.50 -4.92 -2.65
CA ARG A 447 6.13 -4.75 -3.96
C ARG A 447 6.65 -6.06 -4.54
N ALA A 448 6.93 -7.03 -3.67
CA ALA A 448 7.21 -8.41 -4.05
C ALA A 448 5.96 -9.04 -4.67
N ARG A 449 6.14 -9.93 -5.66
CA ARG A 449 5.01 -10.63 -6.29
C ARG A 449 4.19 -11.39 -5.25
N ASN A 450 2.92 -11.04 -5.12
CA ASN A 450 1.99 -11.68 -4.19
C ASN A 450 0.55 -11.28 -4.57
N ASN A 451 -0.44 -12.01 -4.06
CA ASN A 451 -1.84 -11.77 -4.35
C ASN A 451 -2.67 -11.77 -3.07
N VAL A 452 -3.86 -11.17 -3.16
CA VAL A 452 -4.89 -11.31 -2.11
C VAL A 452 -5.20 -12.80 -1.89
N ALA A 453 -5.31 -13.23 -0.64
CA ALA A 453 -5.60 -14.62 -0.31
C ALA A 453 -7.01 -15.02 -0.80
N GLU A 454 -7.13 -16.19 -1.42
CA GLU A 454 -8.39 -16.68 -2.00
C GLU A 454 -9.54 -16.72 -0.99
N ALA A 455 -9.25 -17.10 0.26
CA ALA A 455 -10.25 -17.15 1.34
C ALA A 455 -10.91 -15.79 1.60
N VAL A 456 -10.17 -14.68 1.43
CA VAL A 456 -10.73 -13.33 1.58
C VAL A 456 -11.72 -13.04 0.45
N ILE A 457 -11.42 -13.50 -0.77
CA ILE A 457 -12.30 -13.36 -1.93
C ILE A 457 -13.58 -14.19 -1.73
N ASP A 458 -13.43 -15.42 -1.25
CA ASP A 458 -14.56 -16.33 -0.97
C ASP A 458 -15.49 -15.74 0.10
N ASP A 459 -14.96 -15.33 1.25
CA ASP A 459 -15.74 -14.80 2.36
C ASP A 459 -16.42 -13.47 2.00
N LEU A 460 -15.74 -12.60 1.25
CA LEU A 460 -16.36 -11.39 0.71
C LEU A 460 -17.52 -11.74 -0.21
N ALA A 461 -17.31 -12.69 -1.13
CA ALA A 461 -18.33 -13.06 -2.09
C ALA A 461 -19.57 -13.66 -1.41
N ASP A 462 -19.36 -14.57 -0.45
CA ASP A 462 -20.45 -15.17 0.31
C ASP A 462 -21.20 -14.13 1.14
N TRP A 463 -20.51 -13.17 1.76
CA TRP A 463 -21.15 -12.09 2.50
C TRP A 463 -21.99 -11.17 1.60
N ILE A 464 -21.47 -10.79 0.42
CA ILE A 464 -22.17 -9.93 -0.55
C ILE A 464 -23.41 -10.64 -1.13
N ASP A 465 -23.30 -11.93 -1.43
CA ASP A 465 -24.41 -12.74 -1.92
C ASP A 465 -25.45 -13.08 -0.83
N GLY A 466 -25.13 -12.83 0.44
CA GLY A 466 -25.98 -13.15 1.59
C GLY A 466 -26.08 -14.65 1.89
N ARG A 467 -25.00 -15.39 1.69
CA ARG A 467 -24.90 -16.86 1.88
C ARG A 467 -24.51 -17.29 3.29
#